data_AF-A0A7X7IBA9-F1
#
_entry.id   AF-A0A7X7IBA9-F1
#
_cell.length_a   1.000
_cell.length_b   1.000
_cell.length_c   1.000
_cell.angle_alpha   90.00
_cell.angle_beta   90.00
_cell.angle_gamma   90.00
#
_symmetry.space_group_name_H-M   'P 1'
#
loop_
_entity.id
_entity.type
_entity.pdbx_description
1 polymer ?
#
loop_
_entity_poly.entity_id
_entity_poly.type
_entity_poly.pdbx_seq_one_letter_code
_entity_poly.pdbx_strand_id
1 'polypeptide(L)'
;MSDGARGAKRLLPALLVIIIALASFLFFGVFFRDEMPAIASEIAAAFLGALITVLITMMLLNRQSEAQEQLLAKQSEVQGELLNRQFEADRAREMGATFLAQKISTYDELMNEIRSVMVKGTIEPQDTVALQIINQKIALYASPDALKSFSRFTAEFGKVAVDGEIDEEERDSLLQLLADLSVKMRQDLGTGGELDPVEEIEIVASVQGNAKALSMKTTEEEFLANCEGEEVEYFRRVFEFLKSQNAQVVMGQKGFSIWSKGKSRIRCYPTNVKKSIEILNKYMHQPTAAKVRELLGPVVCARIQDDKTYITFKPAELPLERFLELIALLTK
;
A
#
# COMPACT_ATOMS: atom_id res chain seq x y z
N MET A 1 26.41 1.25 -51.36
CA MET A 1 26.76 1.67 -52.75
C MET A 1 25.73 2.69 -53.31
N SER A 2 25.43 3.81 -52.64
CA SER A 2 24.43 4.78 -53.16
C SER A 2 24.71 6.27 -52.93
N ASP A 3 25.97 6.65 -52.64
CA ASP A 3 26.38 8.07 -52.53
C ASP A 3 27.05 8.61 -53.80
N GLY A 4 27.82 7.79 -54.53
CA GLY A 4 28.49 8.22 -55.76
C GLY A 4 27.53 8.60 -56.90
N ALA A 5 26.41 7.88 -57.04
CA ALA A 5 25.41 8.15 -58.08
C ALA A 5 24.58 9.43 -57.82
N ARG A 6 24.53 9.90 -56.56
CA ARG A 6 23.79 11.11 -56.16
C ARG A 6 24.60 12.38 -56.44
N GLY A 7 25.92 12.32 -56.30
CA GLY A 7 26.83 13.40 -56.68
C GLY A 7 26.86 13.67 -58.19
N ALA A 8 26.88 12.61 -59.02
CA ALA A 8 26.90 12.74 -60.48
C ALA A 8 25.66 13.44 -61.05
N LYS A 9 24.46 13.15 -60.51
CA LYS A 9 23.21 13.82 -60.90
C LYS A 9 23.19 15.32 -60.53
N ARG A 10 23.99 15.74 -59.54
CA ARG A 10 24.06 17.13 -59.08
C ARG A 10 25.01 18.00 -59.89
N LEU A 11 26.02 17.39 -60.51
CA LEU A 11 27.03 18.08 -61.33
C LEU A 11 26.57 18.27 -62.77
N LEU A 12 25.73 17.36 -63.28
CA LEU A 12 25.24 17.38 -64.67
C LEU A 12 24.56 18.70 -65.08
N PRO A 13 23.58 19.26 -64.34
CA PRO A 13 22.94 20.52 -64.73
C PRO A 13 23.87 21.74 -64.61
N ALA A 14 24.74 21.78 -63.60
CA ALA A 14 25.72 22.86 -63.44
C ALA A 14 26.75 22.84 -64.58
N LEU A 15 27.20 21.64 -64.96
CA LEU A 15 28.11 21.43 -66.07
C LEU A 15 27.45 21.77 -67.41
N LEU A 16 26.15 21.49 -67.56
CA LEU A 16 25.36 21.86 -68.73
C LEU A 16 25.19 23.39 -68.85
N VAL A 17 24.95 24.11 -67.74
CA VAL A 17 24.94 25.59 -67.75
C VAL A 17 26.31 26.16 -68.14
N ILE A 18 27.40 25.59 -67.62
CA ILE A 18 28.77 25.99 -67.98
C ILE A 18 29.04 25.72 -69.46
N ILE A 19 28.65 24.55 -69.97
CA ILE A 19 28.80 24.20 -71.39
C ILE A 19 27.99 25.16 -72.27
N ILE A 20 26.74 25.46 -71.92
CA ILE A 20 25.91 26.42 -72.67
C ILE A 20 26.55 27.80 -72.65
N ALA A 21 27.00 28.28 -71.49
CA ALA A 21 27.67 29.58 -71.39
C ALA A 21 28.94 29.64 -72.25
N LEU A 22 29.77 28.58 -72.22
CA LEU A 22 30.99 28.48 -73.02
C LEU A 22 30.69 28.36 -74.52
N ALA A 23 29.71 27.54 -74.90
CA ALA A 23 29.27 27.35 -76.28
C ALA A 23 28.67 28.63 -76.85
N SER A 24 27.86 29.36 -76.07
CA SER A 24 27.39 30.68 -76.45
C SER A 24 28.57 31.64 -76.61
N PHE A 25 29.48 31.76 -75.64
CA PHE A 25 30.65 32.63 -75.76
C PHE A 25 31.48 32.35 -77.02
N LEU A 26 31.71 31.08 -77.35
CA LEU A 26 32.43 30.68 -78.56
C LEU A 26 31.62 30.95 -79.84
N PHE A 27 30.32 30.64 -79.84
CA PHE A 27 29.43 30.92 -80.97
C PHE A 27 29.40 32.41 -81.29
N PHE A 28 29.19 33.26 -80.28
CA PHE A 28 29.26 34.72 -80.44
C PHE A 28 30.68 35.15 -80.88
N GLY A 29 31.74 34.62 -80.27
CA GLY A 29 33.12 34.96 -80.62
C GLY A 29 33.56 34.56 -82.04
N VAL A 30 32.90 33.58 -82.67
CA VAL A 30 33.18 33.15 -84.04
C VAL A 30 32.26 33.86 -85.04
N PHE A 31 30.97 34.01 -84.75
CA PHE A 31 30.01 34.62 -85.67
C PHE A 31 30.11 36.15 -85.75
N PHE A 32 30.63 36.81 -84.72
CA PHE A 32 30.69 38.28 -84.66
C PHE A 32 32.09 38.86 -84.94
N ARG A 33 32.97 38.09 -85.60
CA ARG A 33 34.37 38.50 -85.82
C ARG A 33 34.58 39.59 -86.87
N ASP A 34 33.73 39.70 -87.90
CA ASP A 34 34.10 40.50 -89.07
C ASP A 34 33.24 41.73 -89.40
N GLU A 35 31.92 41.85 -89.11
CA GLU A 35 31.15 43.05 -89.54
C GLU A 35 29.91 43.41 -88.66
N MET A 36 29.95 43.26 -87.34
CA MET A 36 28.82 43.68 -86.49
C MET A 36 29.04 45.05 -85.82
N PRO A 37 28.04 45.96 -85.82
CA PRO A 37 28.08 47.18 -85.02
C PRO A 37 28.23 46.85 -83.53
N ALA A 38 29.11 47.56 -82.80
CA ALA A 38 29.39 47.32 -81.38
C ALA A 38 28.12 47.17 -80.52
N ILE A 39 27.10 47.99 -80.80
CA ILE A 39 25.81 48.00 -80.12
C ILE A 39 25.10 46.63 -80.18
N ALA A 40 25.17 45.92 -81.32
CA ALA A 40 24.51 44.63 -81.46
C ALA A 40 25.18 43.53 -80.62
N SER A 41 26.51 43.59 -80.47
CA SER A 41 27.26 42.68 -79.59
C SER A 41 26.98 42.94 -78.10
N GLU A 42 26.85 44.20 -77.69
CA GLU A 42 26.48 44.58 -76.32
C GLU A 42 25.06 44.13 -75.96
N ILE A 43 24.10 44.33 -76.87
CA ILE A 43 22.71 43.87 -76.69
C ILE A 43 22.66 42.34 -76.60
N ALA A 44 23.39 41.63 -77.46
CA ALA A 44 23.44 40.18 -77.44
C ALA A 44 24.08 39.63 -76.15
N ALA A 45 25.17 40.23 -75.68
CA ALA A 45 25.81 39.87 -74.42
C ALA A 45 24.90 40.14 -73.21
N ALA A 46 24.21 41.29 -73.19
CA ALA A 46 23.25 41.62 -72.14
C ALA A 46 22.07 40.63 -72.10
N PHE A 47 21.53 40.28 -73.27
CA PHE A 47 20.44 39.29 -73.37
C PHE A 47 20.88 37.90 -72.91
N LEU A 48 22.08 37.45 -73.30
CA LEU A 48 22.64 36.17 -72.88
C LEU A 48 22.89 36.14 -71.37
N GLY A 49 23.45 37.22 -70.80
CA GLY A 49 23.65 37.36 -69.36
C GLY A 49 22.33 37.30 -68.58
N ALA A 50 21.29 37.96 -69.09
CA ALA A 50 19.95 37.91 -68.50
C ALA A 50 19.35 36.49 -68.56
N LEU A 51 19.47 35.79 -69.70
CA LEU A 51 18.99 34.42 -69.87
C LEU A 51 19.68 33.45 -68.90
N ILE A 52 21.01 33.52 -68.81
CA ILE A 52 21.80 32.69 -67.89
C ILE A 52 21.37 32.96 -66.44
N THR A 53 21.17 34.23 -66.08
CA THR A 53 20.74 34.61 -64.73
C THR A 53 19.37 34.02 -64.39
N VAL A 54 18.40 34.08 -65.32
CA VAL A 54 17.07 33.47 -65.15
C VAL A 54 17.19 31.94 -64.98
N LEU A 55 18.00 31.26 -65.79
CA LEU A 55 18.19 29.82 -65.70
C LEU A 55 18.85 29.40 -64.37
N ILE A 56 19.86 30.13 -63.91
CA ILE A 56 20.50 29.89 -62.61
C ILE A 56 19.49 30.10 -61.48
N THR A 57 18.72 31.18 -61.54
CA THR A 57 17.71 31.50 -60.51
C THR A 57 16.63 30.42 -60.46
N MET A 58 16.14 29.96 -61.61
CA MET A 58 15.17 28.87 -61.70
C MET A 58 15.74 27.55 -61.14
N MET A 59 17.00 27.24 -61.43
CA MET A 59 17.68 26.05 -60.89
C MET A 59 17.84 26.12 -59.37
N LEU A 60 18.20 27.29 -58.83
CA LEU A 60 18.34 27.50 -57.38
C LEU A 60 16.99 27.40 -56.66
N LEU A 61 15.93 28.00 -57.21
CA LEU A 61 14.58 27.92 -56.65
C LEU A 61 14.07 26.47 -56.65
N ASN A 62 14.27 25.72 -57.74
CA ASN A 62 13.85 24.33 -57.80
C ASN A 62 14.56 23.48 -56.73
N ARG A 63 15.85 23.72 -56.48
CA ARG A 63 16.60 23.03 -55.42
C ARG A 63 16.13 23.40 -54.02
N GLN A 64 15.79 24.66 -53.78
CA GLN A 64 15.23 25.08 -52.49
C GLN A 64 13.87 24.43 -52.23
N SER A 65 13.03 24.32 -53.26
CA SER A 65 11.73 23.64 -53.19
C SER A 65 11.88 22.16 -52.83
N GLU A 66 12.77 21.41 -53.51
CA GLU A 66 13.04 20.00 -53.21
C GLU A 66 13.56 19.80 -51.78
N ALA A 67 14.46 20.67 -51.32
CA ALA A 67 14.99 20.60 -49.97
C ALA A 67 13.91 20.87 -48.90
N GLN A 68 13.00 21.82 -49.18
CA GLN A 68 11.89 22.14 -48.29
C GLN A 68 10.88 20.99 -48.19
N GLU A 69 10.54 20.35 -49.32
CA GLU A 69 9.66 19.19 -49.35
C GLU A 69 10.24 18.02 -48.55
N GLN A 70 11.54 17.75 -48.69
CA GLN A 70 12.22 16.70 -47.92
C GLN A 70 12.24 17.01 -46.42
N LEU A 71 12.42 18.27 -46.04
CA LEU A 71 12.41 18.69 -44.65
C LEU A 71 11.01 18.54 -44.04
N LEU A 72 9.97 18.94 -44.77
CA LEU A 72 8.58 18.75 -44.37
C LEU A 72 8.24 17.26 -44.22
N ALA A 73 8.67 16.41 -45.15
CA ALA A 73 8.46 14.96 -45.08
C ALA A 73 9.11 14.37 -43.82
N LYS A 74 10.38 14.70 -43.55
CA LYS A 74 11.09 14.27 -42.33
C LYS A 74 10.42 14.79 -41.05
N GLN A 75 9.95 16.03 -41.06
CA GLN A 75 9.25 16.60 -39.91
C GLN A 75 7.93 15.87 -39.65
N SER A 76 7.19 15.53 -40.69
CA SER A 76 5.94 14.75 -40.56
C SER A 76 6.18 13.33 -40.05
N GLU A 77 7.26 12.68 -40.47
CA GLU A 77 7.66 11.36 -40.00
C GLU A 77 7.99 11.37 -38.51
N VAL A 78 8.85 12.31 -38.07
CA VAL A 78 9.21 12.47 -36.65
C VAL A 78 7.99 12.82 -35.81
N GLN A 79 7.09 13.67 -36.32
CA GLN A 79 5.86 14.03 -35.62
C GLN A 79 4.93 12.81 -35.47
N GLY A 80 4.81 11.96 -36.49
CA GLY A 80 4.06 10.72 -36.43
C GLY A 80 4.64 9.73 -35.41
N GLU A 81 5.96 9.59 -35.37
CA GLU A 81 6.63 8.72 -34.40
C GLU A 81 6.41 9.18 -32.95
N LEU A 82 6.55 10.50 -32.69
CA LEU A 82 6.32 11.07 -31.36
C LEU A 82 4.87 10.87 -30.90
N LEU A 83 3.90 11.05 -31.81
CA LEU A 83 2.49 10.83 -31.51
C LEU A 83 2.22 9.36 -31.15
N ASN A 84 2.79 8.42 -31.90
CA ASN A 84 2.62 7.00 -31.62
C ASN A 84 3.23 6.62 -30.25
N ARG A 85 4.43 7.12 -29.93
CA ARG A 85 5.05 6.90 -28.62
C ARG A 85 4.22 7.48 -27.47
N GLN A 86 3.64 8.67 -27.65
CA GLN A 86 2.74 9.27 -26.65
C GLN A 86 1.49 8.42 -26.46
N PHE A 87 0.85 7.99 -27.56
CA PHE A 87 -0.33 7.13 -27.51
C PHE A 87 -0.06 5.81 -26.78
N GLU A 88 1.08 5.16 -27.05
CA GLU A 88 1.48 3.94 -26.35
C GLU A 88 1.70 4.17 -24.86
N ALA A 89 2.37 5.27 -24.49
CA ALA A 89 2.58 5.65 -23.09
C ALA A 89 1.26 5.95 -22.36
N ASP A 90 0.34 6.66 -23.00
CA ASP A 90 -0.96 6.99 -22.42
C ASP A 90 -1.83 5.74 -22.26
N ARG A 91 -1.83 4.85 -23.26
CA ARG A 91 -2.50 3.55 -23.16
C ARG A 91 -1.92 2.70 -22.02
N ALA A 92 -0.60 2.68 -21.86
CA ALA A 92 0.05 1.95 -20.76
C ALA A 92 -0.34 2.53 -19.40
N ARG A 93 -0.43 3.86 -19.26
CA ARG A 93 -0.91 4.53 -18.05
C ARG A 93 -2.37 4.22 -17.75
N GLU A 94 -3.24 4.29 -18.76
CA GLU A 94 -4.67 4.00 -18.62
C GLU A 94 -4.91 2.53 -18.23
N MET A 95 -4.21 1.61 -18.88
CA MET A 95 -4.22 0.20 -18.48
C MET A 95 -3.73 0.03 -17.05
N GLY A 96 -2.61 0.65 -16.68
CA GLY A 96 -2.09 0.61 -15.31
C GLY A 96 -3.10 1.10 -14.27
N ALA A 97 -3.78 2.22 -14.55
CA ALA A 97 -4.82 2.77 -13.69
C ALA A 97 -6.03 1.83 -13.57
N THR A 98 -6.45 1.20 -14.66
CA THR A 98 -7.54 0.22 -14.67
C THR A 98 -7.19 -1.02 -13.85
N PHE A 99 -5.98 -1.56 -14.03
CA PHE A 99 -5.50 -2.69 -13.23
C PHE A 99 -5.45 -2.36 -11.74
N LEU A 100 -4.95 -1.17 -11.38
CA LEU A 100 -4.93 -0.73 -9.99
C LEU A 100 -6.35 -0.61 -9.40
N ALA A 101 -7.30 -0.05 -10.15
CA ALA A 101 -8.69 0.04 -9.72
C ALA A 101 -9.32 -1.35 -9.51
N GLN A 102 -9.04 -2.32 -10.40
CA GLN A 102 -9.51 -3.70 -10.25
C GLN A 102 -8.92 -4.39 -9.02
N LYS A 103 -7.63 -4.16 -8.72
CA LYS A 103 -7.02 -4.65 -7.46
C LYS A 103 -7.75 -4.10 -6.24
N ILE A 104 -7.93 -2.78 -6.18
CA ILE A 104 -8.61 -2.12 -5.05
C ILE A 104 -10.02 -2.69 -4.87
N SER A 105 -10.79 -2.80 -5.96
CA SER A 105 -12.14 -3.35 -5.91
C SER A 105 -12.16 -4.80 -5.42
N THR A 106 -11.24 -5.64 -5.90
CA THR A 106 -11.14 -7.04 -5.49
C THR A 106 -10.78 -7.18 -4.02
N TYR A 107 -9.87 -6.34 -3.55
CA TYR A 107 -9.43 -6.27 -2.16
C TYR A 107 -10.52 -5.76 -1.22
N ASP A 108 -11.29 -4.77 -1.64
CA ASP A 108 -12.44 -4.29 -0.85
C ASP A 108 -13.53 -5.37 -0.74
N GLU A 109 -13.85 -6.05 -1.85
CA GLU A 109 -14.79 -7.18 -1.88
C GLU A 109 -14.34 -8.30 -0.92
N LEU A 110 -13.04 -8.65 -0.92
CA LEU A 110 -12.47 -9.61 0.02
C LEU A 110 -12.67 -9.19 1.47
N MET A 111 -12.31 -7.95 1.81
CA MET A 111 -12.38 -7.47 3.19
C MET A 111 -13.83 -7.42 3.69
N ASN A 112 -14.78 -7.10 2.82
CA ASN A 112 -16.20 -7.10 3.15
C ASN A 112 -16.73 -8.51 3.38
N GLU A 113 -16.32 -9.48 2.56
CA GLU A 113 -16.73 -10.88 2.73
C GLU A 113 -16.18 -11.46 4.03
N ILE A 114 -14.88 -11.27 4.29
CA ILE A 114 -14.26 -11.73 5.54
C ILE A 114 -14.92 -11.04 6.74
N ARG A 115 -15.15 -9.72 6.70
CA ARG A 115 -15.86 -9.00 7.77
C ARG A 115 -17.22 -9.61 8.04
N SER A 116 -18.00 -9.88 6.99
CA SER A 116 -19.33 -10.47 7.09
C SER A 116 -19.27 -11.77 7.89
N VAL A 117 -18.38 -12.69 7.49
CA VAL A 117 -18.16 -13.99 8.14
C VAL A 117 -17.70 -13.85 9.59
N MET A 118 -16.70 -13.00 9.85
CA MET A 118 -16.14 -12.81 11.18
C MET A 118 -17.14 -12.18 12.17
N VAL A 119 -18.07 -11.35 11.68
CA VAL A 119 -19.12 -10.72 12.50
C VAL A 119 -20.23 -11.72 12.83
N LYS A 120 -20.67 -12.54 11.87
CA LYS A 120 -21.70 -13.55 12.13
C LYS A 120 -21.19 -14.72 12.97
N GLY A 121 -19.90 -15.02 12.91
CA GLY A 121 -19.26 -16.11 13.68
C GLY A 121 -19.62 -17.51 13.19
N THR A 122 -20.29 -17.62 12.05
CA THR A 122 -20.66 -18.88 11.40
C THR A 122 -20.28 -18.84 9.92
N ILE A 123 -19.92 -19.99 9.36
CA ILE A 123 -19.54 -20.13 7.96
C ILE A 123 -20.61 -20.94 7.23
N GLU A 124 -21.26 -20.30 6.27
CA GLU A 124 -22.25 -20.90 5.39
C GLU A 124 -21.61 -21.30 4.06
N PRO A 125 -22.17 -22.29 3.34
CA PRO A 125 -21.61 -22.73 2.05
C PRO A 125 -21.44 -21.61 1.03
N GLN A 126 -22.32 -20.60 1.07
CA GLN A 126 -22.27 -19.45 0.19
C GLN A 126 -21.03 -18.56 0.42
N ASP A 127 -20.52 -18.48 1.65
CA ASP A 127 -19.32 -17.69 1.96
C ASP A 127 -18.07 -18.35 1.37
N THR A 128 -18.00 -19.69 1.46
CA THR A 128 -16.93 -20.47 0.86
C THR A 128 -16.92 -20.30 -0.67
N VAL A 129 -18.10 -20.29 -1.31
CA VAL A 129 -18.23 -20.01 -2.75
C VAL A 129 -17.81 -18.57 -3.07
N ALA A 130 -18.23 -17.58 -2.27
CA ALA A 130 -17.83 -16.19 -2.45
C ALA A 130 -16.30 -16.04 -2.38
N LEU A 131 -15.65 -16.61 -1.37
CA LEU A 131 -14.20 -16.61 -1.23
C LEU A 131 -13.48 -17.35 -2.37
N GLN A 132 -14.05 -18.42 -2.92
CA GLN A 132 -13.52 -19.09 -4.10
C GLN A 132 -13.57 -18.21 -5.35
N ILE A 133 -14.65 -17.46 -5.55
CA ILE A 133 -14.78 -16.50 -6.66
C ILE A 133 -13.75 -15.37 -6.48
N ILE A 134 -13.63 -14.84 -5.27
CA ILE A 134 -12.64 -13.82 -4.93
C ILE A 134 -11.21 -14.35 -5.15
N ASN A 135 -10.94 -15.62 -4.85
CA ASN A 135 -9.66 -16.25 -5.16
C ASN A 135 -9.31 -16.20 -6.65
N GLN A 136 -10.27 -16.44 -7.54
CA GLN A 136 -10.04 -16.32 -8.98
C GLN A 136 -9.74 -14.88 -9.39
N LYS A 137 -10.42 -13.89 -8.79
CA LYS A 137 -10.13 -12.47 -9.03
C LYS A 137 -8.74 -12.07 -8.53
N ILE A 138 -8.35 -12.52 -7.33
CA ILE A 138 -7.03 -12.28 -6.76
C ILE A 138 -5.95 -12.92 -7.64
N ALA A 139 -6.13 -14.14 -8.11
CA ALA A 139 -5.18 -14.80 -9.00
C ALA A 139 -4.96 -14.05 -10.33
N LEU A 140 -5.95 -13.27 -10.79
CA LEU A 140 -5.87 -12.48 -12.02
C LEU A 140 -5.13 -11.16 -11.84
N TYR A 141 -5.28 -10.50 -10.69
CA TYR A 141 -4.83 -9.11 -10.49
C TYR A 141 -3.71 -8.95 -9.44
N ALA A 142 -3.61 -9.83 -8.46
CA ALA A 142 -2.69 -9.66 -7.34
C ALA A 142 -1.24 -10.05 -7.67
N SER A 143 -0.28 -9.44 -6.97
CA SER A 143 1.10 -9.91 -6.99
C SER A 143 1.25 -11.33 -6.40
N PRO A 144 2.35 -12.02 -6.73
CA PRO A 144 2.65 -13.34 -6.16
C PRO A 144 2.65 -13.38 -4.63
N ASP A 145 3.12 -12.32 -3.97
CA ASP A 145 3.20 -12.26 -2.50
C ASP A 145 1.82 -12.13 -1.85
N ALA A 146 0.95 -11.27 -2.42
CA ALA A 146 -0.43 -11.14 -1.99
C ALA A 146 -1.21 -12.44 -2.21
N LEU A 147 -1.04 -13.08 -3.37
CA LEU A 147 -1.66 -14.37 -3.67
C LEU A 147 -1.20 -15.48 -2.72
N LYS A 148 0.10 -15.53 -2.39
CA LYS A 148 0.66 -16.50 -1.44
C LYS A 148 0.10 -16.30 -0.03
N SER A 149 0.01 -15.05 0.42
CA SER A 149 -0.59 -14.73 1.72
C SER A 149 -2.08 -15.07 1.76
N PHE A 150 -2.80 -14.81 0.67
CA PHE A 150 -4.21 -15.15 0.56
C PHE A 150 -4.43 -16.66 0.54
N SER A 151 -3.56 -17.42 -0.13
CA SER A 151 -3.62 -18.88 -0.14
C SER A 151 -3.41 -19.48 1.26
N ARG A 152 -2.57 -18.86 2.10
CA ARG A 152 -2.44 -19.25 3.52
C ARG A 152 -3.72 -18.97 4.29
N PHE A 153 -4.33 -17.80 4.09
CA PHE A 153 -5.60 -17.45 4.71
C PHE A 153 -6.72 -18.42 4.33
N THR A 154 -6.91 -18.71 3.03
CA THR A 154 -7.97 -19.60 2.57
C THR A 154 -7.78 -21.05 3.01
N ALA A 155 -6.53 -21.51 3.13
CA ALA A 155 -6.23 -22.83 3.67
C ALA A 155 -6.64 -22.95 5.15
N GLU A 156 -6.46 -21.90 5.95
CA GLU A 156 -6.91 -21.88 7.35
C GLU A 156 -8.43 -21.72 7.45
N PHE A 157 -8.99 -20.79 6.68
CA PHE A 157 -10.44 -20.59 6.58
C PHE A 157 -11.17 -21.89 6.21
N GLY A 158 -10.63 -22.66 5.27
CA GLY A 158 -11.21 -23.94 4.87
C GLY A 158 -11.21 -25.02 5.97
N LYS A 159 -10.32 -24.93 6.96
CA LYS A 159 -10.33 -25.82 8.13
C LYS A 159 -11.43 -25.42 9.11
N VAL A 160 -11.54 -24.12 9.39
CA VAL A 160 -12.58 -23.54 10.27
C VAL A 160 -13.97 -23.72 9.66
N ALA A 161 -14.09 -23.72 8.33
CA ALA A 161 -15.36 -23.92 7.65
C ALA A 161 -15.96 -25.33 7.76
N VAL A 162 -15.26 -26.30 8.36
CA VAL A 162 -15.69 -27.72 8.39
C VAL A 162 -16.86 -27.94 9.36
N ASP A 163 -16.79 -27.38 10.56
CA ASP A 163 -17.87 -27.45 11.55
C ASP A 163 -18.84 -26.26 11.45
N GLY A 164 -18.46 -25.21 10.71
CA GLY A 164 -19.32 -24.09 10.35
C GLY A 164 -19.47 -23.05 11.44
N GLU A 165 -18.78 -23.18 12.57
CA GLU A 165 -18.71 -22.17 13.62
C GLU A 165 -17.27 -21.64 13.72
N ILE A 166 -17.11 -20.40 14.19
CA ILE A 166 -15.80 -19.80 14.40
C ILE A 166 -15.63 -19.57 15.90
N ASP A 167 -14.78 -20.36 16.54
CA ASP A 167 -14.50 -20.19 17.96
C ASP A 167 -13.62 -18.95 18.24
N GLU A 168 -13.10 -18.80 19.46
CA GLU A 168 -12.26 -17.66 19.82
C GLU A 168 -10.81 -17.83 19.30
N GLU A 169 -10.27 -19.05 19.34
CA GLU A 169 -8.89 -19.36 18.89
C GLU A 169 -8.78 -19.32 17.36
N GLU A 170 -9.77 -19.85 16.65
CA GLU A 170 -9.86 -19.84 15.19
C GLU A 170 -10.01 -18.42 14.65
N ARG A 171 -10.84 -17.60 15.30
CA ARG A 171 -11.01 -16.19 14.97
C ARG A 171 -9.69 -15.44 15.10
N ASP A 172 -8.96 -15.68 16.18
CA ASP A 172 -7.65 -15.08 16.41
C ASP A 172 -6.63 -15.49 15.34
N SER A 173 -6.58 -16.77 14.99
CA SER A 173 -5.75 -17.31 13.90
C SER A 173 -6.09 -16.63 12.56
N LEU A 174 -7.37 -16.53 12.22
CA LEU A 174 -7.84 -15.89 10.99
C LEU A 174 -7.54 -14.39 10.96
N LEU A 175 -7.69 -13.68 12.08
CA LEU A 175 -7.35 -12.26 12.19
C LEU A 175 -5.86 -12.02 12.01
N GLN A 176 -5.00 -12.90 12.52
CA GLN A 176 -3.56 -12.80 12.33
C GLN A 176 -3.16 -13.00 10.87
N LEU A 177 -3.75 -14.00 10.20
CA LEU A 177 -3.53 -14.22 8.76
C LEU A 177 -4.09 -13.06 7.91
N LEU A 178 -5.21 -12.47 8.32
CA LEU A 178 -5.79 -11.29 7.67
C LEU A 178 -4.89 -10.06 7.82
N ALA A 179 -4.26 -9.87 8.98
CA ALA A 179 -3.29 -8.80 9.21
C ALA A 179 -2.09 -8.95 8.27
N ASP A 180 -1.51 -10.16 8.19
CA ASP A 180 -0.41 -10.46 7.25
C ASP A 180 -0.82 -10.21 5.79
N LEU A 181 -2.02 -10.67 5.40
CA LEU A 181 -2.57 -10.45 4.07
C LEU A 181 -2.76 -8.96 3.76
N SER A 182 -3.27 -8.17 4.71
CA SER A 182 -3.48 -6.73 4.54
C SER A 182 -2.18 -5.99 4.26
N VAL A 183 -1.07 -6.40 4.89
CA VAL A 183 0.27 -5.88 4.58
C VAL A 183 0.65 -6.18 3.14
N LYS A 184 0.44 -7.43 2.68
CA LYS A 184 0.77 -7.82 1.31
C LYS A 184 -0.10 -7.13 0.27
N MET A 185 -1.38 -6.90 0.55
CA MET A 185 -2.26 -6.11 -0.30
C MET A 185 -1.78 -4.65 -0.41
N ARG A 186 -1.38 -4.05 0.71
CA ARG A 186 -0.84 -2.68 0.73
C ARG A 186 0.41 -2.53 -0.15
N GLN A 187 1.33 -3.48 -0.01
CA GLN A 187 2.54 -3.58 -0.85
C GLN A 187 2.15 -3.72 -2.33
N ASP A 188 1.19 -4.60 -2.62
CA ASP A 188 0.73 -4.87 -3.98
C ASP A 188 0.03 -3.68 -4.69
N LEU A 189 -0.62 -2.81 -3.91
CA LEU A 189 -1.26 -1.58 -4.40
C LEU A 189 -0.25 -0.45 -4.68
N GLY A 190 1.04 -0.66 -4.43
CA GLY A 190 2.07 0.37 -4.65
C GLY A 190 2.11 1.48 -3.60
N THR A 191 1.25 1.42 -2.57
CA THR A 191 1.30 2.35 -1.42
C THR A 191 2.50 2.11 -0.49
N GLY A 192 3.32 1.08 -0.75
CA GLY A 192 4.60 0.82 -0.08
C GLY A 192 5.84 1.20 -0.91
N GLY A 193 5.69 1.61 -2.18
CA GLY A 193 6.82 1.85 -3.09
C GLY A 193 7.61 3.14 -2.88
N GLU A 194 7.09 4.07 -2.06
CA GLU A 194 7.73 5.36 -1.72
C GLU A 194 7.89 5.57 -0.20
N LEU A 195 7.50 4.60 0.63
CA LEU A 195 7.67 4.72 2.07
C LEU A 195 9.09 4.33 2.44
N ASP A 196 9.68 5.10 3.36
CA ASP A 196 10.93 4.71 4.02
C ASP A 196 10.72 3.29 4.61
N PRO A 197 11.65 2.33 4.39
CA PRO A 197 11.62 1.02 5.04
C PRO A 197 11.28 1.06 6.54
N VAL A 198 11.64 2.13 7.24
CA VAL A 198 11.29 2.35 8.65
C VAL A 198 9.78 2.57 8.85
N GLU A 199 9.14 3.40 8.03
CA GLU A 199 7.69 3.65 8.11
C GLU A 199 6.87 2.41 7.77
N GLU A 200 7.36 1.60 6.82
CA GLU A 200 6.72 0.33 6.47
C GLU A 200 6.77 -0.65 7.66
N ILE A 201 7.90 -0.74 8.37
CA ILE A 201 8.04 -1.55 9.59
C ILE A 201 7.09 -1.07 10.68
N GLU A 202 6.96 0.23 10.91
CA GLU A 202 6.07 0.78 11.94
C GLU A 202 4.59 0.50 11.64
N ILE A 203 4.17 0.60 10.38
CA ILE A 203 2.80 0.33 9.95
C ILE A 203 2.48 -1.16 10.09
N VAL A 204 3.39 -2.03 9.68
CA VAL A 204 3.26 -3.49 9.86
C VAL A 204 3.14 -3.82 11.35
N ALA A 205 4.03 -3.27 12.18
CA ALA A 205 4.00 -3.46 13.63
C ALA A 205 2.70 -2.92 14.25
N SER A 206 2.18 -1.80 13.76
CA SER A 206 0.92 -1.22 14.24
C SER A 206 -0.30 -2.06 13.85
N VAL A 207 -0.36 -2.56 12.61
CA VAL A 207 -1.45 -3.44 12.15
C VAL A 207 -1.45 -4.76 12.92
N GLN A 208 -0.28 -5.39 13.06
CA GLN A 208 -0.13 -6.63 13.83
C GLN A 208 -0.39 -6.42 15.33
N GLY A 209 0.09 -5.30 15.90
CA GLY A 209 -0.14 -4.92 17.29
C GLY A 209 -1.61 -4.66 17.58
N ASN A 210 -2.34 -4.00 16.68
CA ASN A 210 -3.77 -3.75 16.82
C ASN A 210 -4.59 -5.04 16.71
N ALA A 211 -4.25 -5.95 15.79
CA ALA A 211 -4.89 -7.25 15.69
C ALA A 211 -4.71 -8.04 17.00
N LYS A 212 -3.48 -8.13 17.52
CA LYS A 212 -3.17 -8.83 18.77
C LYS A 212 -3.83 -8.20 20.00
N ALA A 213 -3.89 -6.87 20.07
CA ALA A 213 -4.53 -6.14 21.16
C ALA A 213 -6.05 -6.35 21.22
N LEU A 214 -6.67 -6.71 20.10
CA LEU A 214 -8.10 -6.99 20.01
C LEU A 214 -8.44 -8.46 20.29
N SER A 215 -7.50 -9.38 20.10
CA SER A 215 -7.75 -10.83 20.03
C SER A 215 -7.44 -11.58 21.33
N MET A 216 -6.30 -11.33 22.00
CA MET A 216 -5.88 -12.24 23.08
C MET A 216 -6.34 -11.80 24.48
N LYS A 217 -7.08 -12.68 25.15
CA LYS A 217 -7.09 -12.74 26.62
C LYS A 217 -5.66 -13.09 27.07
N THR A 218 -5.13 -12.38 28.05
CA THR A 218 -3.79 -12.67 28.58
C THR A 218 -3.76 -14.03 29.28
N THR A 219 -2.60 -14.68 29.39
CA THR A 219 -2.44 -15.89 30.20
C THR A 219 -1.94 -15.56 31.61
N GLU A 220 -1.92 -16.56 32.51
CA GLU A 220 -1.29 -16.40 33.83
C GLU A 220 0.20 -16.05 33.68
N GLU A 221 0.91 -16.74 32.80
CA GLU A 221 2.33 -16.53 32.52
C GLU A 221 2.58 -15.14 31.95
N GLU A 222 1.76 -14.70 30.99
CA GLU A 222 1.88 -13.38 30.38
C GLU A 222 1.50 -12.26 31.36
N PHE A 223 0.48 -12.48 32.21
CA PHE A 223 0.14 -11.55 33.28
C PHE A 223 1.32 -11.38 34.25
N LEU A 224 1.94 -12.48 34.68
CA LEU A 224 3.09 -12.47 35.58
C LEU A 224 4.33 -11.84 34.93
N ALA A 225 4.54 -12.07 33.63
CA ALA A 225 5.62 -11.44 32.87
C ALA A 225 5.48 -9.91 32.76
N ASN A 226 4.25 -9.40 32.89
CA ASN A 226 3.95 -7.96 32.90
C ASN A 226 3.97 -7.33 34.31
N CYS A 227 4.22 -8.10 35.37
CA CYS A 227 4.37 -7.59 36.74
C CYS A 227 5.84 -7.24 37.03
N GLU A 228 6.07 -6.26 37.91
CA GLU A 228 7.42 -5.81 38.27
C GLU A 228 7.83 -6.25 39.69
N GLY A 229 9.11 -6.62 39.87
CA GLY A 229 9.72 -6.84 41.19
C GLY A 229 9.02 -7.87 42.08
N GLU A 230 8.74 -7.49 43.32
CA GLU A 230 8.12 -8.35 44.35
C GLU A 230 6.65 -8.72 44.02
N GLU A 231 6.02 -8.03 43.07
CA GLU A 231 4.62 -8.25 42.72
C GLU A 231 4.41 -9.52 41.87
N VAL A 232 5.45 -9.99 41.19
CA VAL A 232 5.43 -11.28 40.48
C VAL A 232 5.15 -12.40 41.47
N GLU A 233 5.83 -12.41 42.61
CA GLU A 233 5.62 -13.40 43.66
C GLU A 233 4.26 -13.22 44.35
N TYR A 234 3.85 -11.96 44.57
CA TYR A 234 2.53 -11.64 45.11
C TYR A 234 1.41 -12.26 44.27
N PHE A 235 1.40 -12.01 42.95
CA PHE A 235 0.36 -12.53 42.08
C PHE A 235 0.48 -14.03 41.80
N ARG A 236 1.70 -14.59 41.80
CA ARG A 236 1.91 -16.05 41.75
C ARG A 236 1.19 -16.75 42.90
N ARG A 237 1.39 -16.28 44.13
CA ARG A 237 0.70 -16.82 45.32
C ARG A 237 -0.82 -16.58 45.29
N VAL A 238 -1.29 -15.48 44.68
CA VAL A 238 -2.72 -15.26 44.43
C VAL A 238 -3.29 -16.32 43.48
N PHE A 239 -2.61 -16.62 42.37
CA PHE A 239 -3.06 -17.66 41.45
C PHE A 239 -3.06 -19.06 42.09
N GLU A 240 -2.03 -19.41 42.86
CA GLU A 240 -1.99 -20.65 43.64
C GLU A 240 -3.17 -20.75 44.62
N PHE A 241 -3.47 -19.67 45.32
CA PHE A 241 -4.62 -19.61 46.22
C PHE A 241 -5.95 -19.78 45.46
N LEU A 242 -6.14 -19.07 44.34
CA LEU A 242 -7.35 -19.17 43.52
C LEU A 242 -7.57 -20.59 42.99
N LYS A 243 -6.49 -21.27 42.57
CA LYS A 243 -6.50 -22.69 42.18
C LYS A 243 -6.91 -23.58 43.36
N SER A 244 -6.37 -23.35 44.56
CA SER A 244 -6.71 -24.11 45.77
C SER A 244 -8.18 -23.97 46.19
N GLN A 245 -8.80 -22.82 45.92
CA GLN A 245 -10.20 -22.52 46.26
C GLN A 245 -11.18 -22.91 45.15
N ASN A 246 -10.69 -23.46 44.03
CA ASN A 246 -11.48 -23.68 42.81
C ASN A 246 -12.27 -22.43 42.39
N ALA A 247 -11.64 -21.25 42.51
CA ALA A 247 -12.28 -19.98 42.23
C ALA A 247 -12.44 -19.77 40.71
N GLN A 248 -13.56 -19.16 40.30
CA GLN A 248 -13.79 -18.83 38.89
C GLN A 248 -12.94 -17.60 38.51
N VAL A 249 -11.87 -17.84 37.77
CA VAL A 249 -10.98 -16.80 37.23
C VAL A 249 -11.25 -16.64 35.74
N VAL A 250 -11.46 -15.41 35.30
CA VAL A 250 -11.65 -15.08 33.88
C VAL A 250 -10.54 -14.11 33.48
N MET A 251 -9.66 -14.56 32.57
CA MET A 251 -8.64 -13.72 31.97
C MET A 251 -9.26 -12.72 30.99
N GLY A 252 -8.79 -11.49 31.03
CA GLY A 252 -9.10 -10.44 30.06
C GLY A 252 -7.84 -10.02 29.31
N GLN A 253 -7.93 -9.00 28.47
CA GLN A 253 -6.80 -8.57 27.62
C GLN A 253 -5.56 -8.08 28.39
N LYS A 254 -5.77 -7.46 29.55
CA LYS A 254 -4.70 -6.84 30.35
C LYS A 254 -4.68 -7.31 31.78
N GLY A 255 -5.39 -8.37 32.13
CA GLY A 255 -5.62 -8.67 33.53
C GLY A 255 -6.50 -9.89 33.72
N PHE A 256 -6.91 -10.12 34.96
CA PHE A 256 -7.86 -11.17 35.28
C PHE A 256 -8.93 -10.66 36.23
N SER A 257 -10.05 -11.37 36.26
CA SER A 257 -11.16 -11.08 37.14
C SER A 257 -11.55 -12.31 37.93
N ILE A 258 -11.84 -12.11 39.21
CA ILE A 258 -12.31 -13.15 40.11
C ILE A 258 -13.83 -13.02 40.21
N TRP A 259 -14.53 -14.11 39.91
CA TRP A 259 -15.99 -14.15 39.83
C TRP A 259 -16.59 -14.90 41.01
N SER A 260 -17.79 -14.46 41.42
CA SER A 260 -18.64 -15.15 42.37
C SER A 260 -20.10 -14.94 42.02
N LYS A 261 -20.86 -16.04 41.95
CA LYS A 261 -22.29 -16.06 41.62
C LYS A 261 -22.59 -15.32 40.31
N GLY A 262 -21.77 -15.59 39.28
CA GLY A 262 -21.92 -15.02 37.94
C GLY A 262 -21.58 -13.53 37.81
N LYS A 263 -20.89 -12.94 38.80
CA LYS A 263 -20.47 -11.53 38.77
C LYS A 263 -19.00 -11.37 39.14
N SER A 264 -18.29 -10.51 38.42
CA SER A 264 -16.94 -10.08 38.79
C SER A 264 -16.95 -9.33 40.13
N ARG A 265 -16.10 -9.75 41.06
CA ARG A 265 -15.93 -9.14 42.39
C ARG A 265 -14.64 -8.36 42.52
N ILE A 266 -13.58 -8.91 41.95
CA ILE A 266 -12.23 -8.34 41.98
C ILE A 266 -11.68 -8.36 40.55
N ARG A 267 -10.98 -7.30 40.17
CA ARG A 267 -10.20 -7.22 38.94
C ARG A 267 -8.75 -6.94 39.32
N CYS A 268 -7.85 -7.68 38.70
CA CYS A 268 -6.42 -7.56 38.90
C CYS A 268 -5.79 -7.22 37.54
N TYR A 269 -4.86 -6.28 37.58
CA TYR A 269 -4.12 -5.77 36.44
C TYR A 269 -2.63 -5.82 36.79
N PRO A 270 -1.76 -6.07 35.80
CA PRO A 270 -0.32 -6.00 36.00
C PRO A 270 0.08 -4.57 36.31
N THR A 271 1.21 -4.43 36.98
CA THR A 271 1.59 -3.18 37.64
C THR A 271 2.24 -2.15 36.75
N ASN A 272 2.61 -2.56 35.52
CA ASN A 272 2.86 -1.64 34.42
C ASN A 272 1.60 -0.81 34.02
N VAL A 273 0.41 -1.15 34.53
CA VAL A 273 -0.82 -0.38 34.39
C VAL A 273 -1.07 0.48 35.65
N LYS A 274 -1.50 1.73 35.47
CA LYS A 274 -1.74 2.74 36.54
C LYS A 274 -2.66 2.29 37.70
N LYS A 275 -3.39 1.18 37.56
CA LYS A 275 -4.26 0.58 38.57
C LYS A 275 -4.04 -0.92 38.57
N SER A 276 -3.76 -1.51 39.72
CA SER A 276 -3.32 -2.90 39.85
C SER A 276 -4.38 -3.83 40.43
N ILE A 277 -5.21 -3.37 41.38
CA ILE A 277 -6.32 -4.18 41.92
C ILE A 277 -7.55 -3.30 42.12
N GLU A 278 -8.71 -3.76 41.67
CA GLU A 278 -10.02 -3.11 41.83
C GLU A 278 -11.04 -4.06 42.47
N ILE A 279 -11.72 -3.63 43.52
CA ILE A 279 -12.86 -4.35 44.13
C ILE A 279 -14.16 -3.64 43.77
N LEU A 280 -15.15 -4.39 43.29
CA LEU A 280 -16.46 -3.84 42.92
C LEU A 280 -17.35 -3.62 44.16
N ASN A 281 -17.54 -2.35 44.55
CA ASN A 281 -18.35 -1.95 45.71
C ASN A 281 -19.86 -1.98 45.43
N LYS A 282 -20.27 -1.70 44.19
CA LYS A 282 -21.69 -1.55 43.78
C LYS A 282 -22.61 -2.75 44.13
N TYR A 283 -22.04 -3.93 44.38
CA TYR A 283 -22.77 -5.17 44.64
C TYR A 283 -22.49 -5.77 46.02
N MET A 284 -21.92 -5.01 46.95
CA MET A 284 -21.69 -5.46 48.32
C MET A 284 -22.84 -5.06 49.24
N HIS A 285 -23.33 -6.04 50.00
CA HIS A 285 -24.23 -5.76 51.13
C HIS A 285 -23.45 -5.09 52.27
N GLN A 286 -24.11 -4.22 53.05
CA GLN A 286 -23.52 -3.46 54.16
C GLN A 286 -22.63 -4.30 55.12
N PRO A 287 -23.03 -5.51 55.56
CA PRO A 287 -22.19 -6.32 56.44
C PRO A 287 -20.87 -6.78 55.78
N THR A 288 -20.92 -7.08 54.47
CA THR A 288 -19.72 -7.45 53.69
C THR A 288 -18.84 -6.22 53.47
N ALA A 289 -19.43 -5.06 53.16
CA ALA A 289 -18.71 -3.82 52.95
C ALA A 289 -17.91 -3.40 54.20
N ALA A 290 -18.50 -3.54 55.40
CA ALA A 290 -17.82 -3.26 56.66
C ALA A 290 -16.57 -4.14 56.86
N LYS A 291 -16.70 -5.47 56.64
CA LYS A 291 -15.57 -6.40 56.72
C LYS A 291 -14.51 -6.14 55.65
N VAL A 292 -14.91 -5.77 54.43
CA VAL A 292 -13.96 -5.38 53.38
C VAL A 292 -13.17 -4.13 53.79
N ARG A 293 -13.82 -3.13 54.38
CA ARG A 293 -13.12 -1.93 54.91
C ARG A 293 -12.15 -2.29 56.03
N GLU A 294 -12.54 -3.18 56.93
CA GLU A 294 -11.66 -3.67 58.00
C GLU A 294 -10.40 -4.34 57.44
N LEU A 295 -10.56 -5.25 56.46
CA LEU A 295 -9.45 -5.96 55.83
C LEU A 295 -8.52 -5.04 55.04
N LEU A 296 -9.07 -4.06 54.32
CA LEU A 296 -8.31 -3.09 53.53
C LEU A 296 -7.45 -2.15 54.40
N GLY A 297 -7.82 -1.99 55.68
CA GLY A 297 -7.10 -1.14 56.62
C GLY A 297 -7.19 0.36 56.28
N PRO A 298 -6.58 1.22 57.12
CA PRO A 298 -6.78 2.67 57.07
C PRO A 298 -6.19 3.33 55.81
N VAL A 299 -5.07 2.81 55.28
CA VAL A 299 -4.37 3.39 54.13
C VAL A 299 -5.21 3.32 52.85
N VAL A 300 -5.84 2.18 52.59
CA VAL A 300 -6.72 1.99 51.44
C VAL A 300 -8.09 2.61 51.70
N CYS A 301 -8.61 2.52 52.93
CA CYS A 301 -9.90 3.10 53.30
C CYS A 301 -9.97 4.61 53.17
N ALA A 302 -8.87 5.34 53.42
CA ALA A 302 -8.83 6.80 53.27
C ALA A 302 -9.15 7.29 51.85
N ARG A 303 -9.09 6.40 50.85
CA ARG A 303 -9.36 6.71 49.43
C ARG A 303 -10.73 6.22 48.96
N ILE A 304 -11.47 5.52 49.82
CA ILE A 304 -12.82 5.06 49.53
C ILE A 304 -13.75 6.28 49.65
N GLN A 305 -14.16 6.81 48.51
CA GLN A 305 -15.29 7.72 48.47
C GLN A 305 -16.56 6.85 48.42
N ASP A 306 -17.53 7.13 49.27
CA ASP A 306 -18.75 6.32 49.43
C ASP A 306 -19.60 6.23 48.15
N ASP A 307 -19.35 7.09 47.15
CA ASP A 307 -20.01 7.15 45.85
C ASP A 307 -19.30 6.34 44.74
N LYS A 308 -18.08 5.84 44.98
CA LYS A 308 -17.30 5.14 43.95
C LYS A 308 -17.71 3.67 43.81
N THR A 309 -17.91 3.29 42.55
CA THR A 309 -18.23 1.91 42.10
C THR A 309 -17.10 0.91 42.43
N TYR A 310 -15.85 1.39 42.60
CA TYR A 310 -14.66 0.57 42.76
C TYR A 310 -13.77 1.08 43.90
N ILE A 311 -13.15 0.15 44.63
CA ILE A 311 -12.06 0.41 45.57
C ILE A 311 -10.76 -0.06 44.91
N THR A 312 -9.75 0.81 44.81
CA THR A 312 -8.51 0.52 44.07
C THR A 312 -7.28 0.62 44.96
N PHE A 313 -6.35 -0.33 44.86
CA PHE A 313 -5.09 -0.34 45.60
C PHE A 313 -3.97 -1.08 44.87
N LYS A 314 -2.74 -0.89 45.34
CA LYS A 314 -1.54 -1.61 44.86
C LYS A 314 -1.20 -2.80 45.75
N PRO A 315 -0.58 -3.87 45.20
CA PRO A 315 -0.06 -4.98 46.00
C PRO A 315 0.78 -4.52 47.19
N ALA A 316 1.64 -3.50 47.01
CA ALA A 316 2.43 -2.92 48.09
C ALA A 316 1.62 -2.26 49.22
N GLU A 317 0.34 -1.96 49.00
CA GLU A 317 -0.53 -1.27 49.97
C GLU A 317 -1.38 -2.23 50.82
N LEU A 318 -1.49 -3.51 50.40
CA LEU A 318 -2.26 -4.52 51.12
C LEU A 318 -1.43 -5.81 51.21
N PRO A 319 -1.01 -6.24 52.41
CA PRO A 319 -0.30 -7.51 52.59
C PRO A 319 -1.05 -8.67 51.94
N LEU A 320 -0.31 -9.57 51.32
CA LEU A 320 -0.85 -10.69 50.55
C LEU A 320 -1.88 -11.49 51.36
N GLU A 321 -1.58 -11.79 52.62
CA GLU A 321 -2.44 -12.56 53.51
C GLU A 321 -3.82 -11.91 53.66
N ARG A 322 -3.87 -10.59 53.83
CA ARG A 322 -5.14 -9.83 53.89
C ARG A 322 -5.88 -9.83 52.56
N PHE A 323 -5.15 -9.80 51.44
CA PHE A 323 -5.78 -9.89 50.13
C PHE A 323 -6.36 -11.29 49.86
N LEU A 324 -5.70 -12.36 50.29
CA LEU A 324 -6.23 -13.72 50.19
C LEU A 324 -7.49 -13.88 51.07
N GLU A 325 -7.50 -13.32 52.28
CA GLU A 325 -8.71 -13.25 53.12
C GLU A 325 -9.86 -12.49 52.45
N LEU A 326 -9.54 -11.38 51.79
CA LEU A 326 -10.49 -10.59 51.02
C LEU A 326 -11.07 -11.40 49.84
N ILE A 327 -10.24 -12.10 49.09
CA ILE A 327 -10.68 -13.01 48.02
C ILE A 327 -11.65 -14.04 48.61
N ALA A 328 -11.26 -14.72 49.69
CA ALA A 328 -12.10 -15.74 50.34
C ALA A 328 -13.44 -15.18 50.86
N LEU A 329 -13.47 -13.93 51.32
CA LEU A 329 -14.68 -13.26 51.75
C LEU A 329 -15.62 -12.98 50.58
N LEU A 330 -15.07 -12.56 49.42
CA LEU A 330 -15.84 -12.13 48.26
C LEU A 330 -16.23 -13.27 47.31
N THR A 331 -15.57 -14.44 47.41
CA THR A 331 -15.86 -15.60 46.56
C THR A 331 -16.90 -16.57 47.14
N LYS A 332 -17.22 -16.48 48.44
CA LYS A 332 -18.30 -17.26 49.10
C LYS A 332 -19.73 -16.87 48.66
#